data_AF-A0A1C3X0J3-F1
#
_entry.id   AF-A0A1C3X0J3-F1
#
_cell.length_a   1.000
_cell.length_b   1.000
_cell.length_c   1.000
_cell.angle_alpha   90.00
_cell.angle_beta   90.00
_cell.angle_gamma   90.00
#
_symmetry.space_group_name_H-M   'P 1'
#
loop_
_entity.id
_entity.type
_entity.pdbx_description
1 polymer ?
#
loop_
_entity_poly.entity_id
_entity_poly.type
_entity_poly.pdbx_seq_one_letter_code
_entity_poly.pdbx_strand_id
1 'polypeptide(L)'
;MNSINSSLNSLKAKGTGLGIEIDRADVQSALPTPAVSAFDGVLTASQQAEQAIASAQNDAEKDKQAADQEADRIVQVAEAQSSERLSKARADTATVTGFANAQGSDSDPGLLWRLYRDRVGKILSQAGSVVTVDPRDDARLILQGADK
;
A
#
# COMPACT_ATOMS: atom_id res chain seq x y z
N MET A 1 67.54 -10.23 25.15
CA MET A 1 68.68 -9.46 24.58
C MET A 1 69.82 -9.26 25.58
N ASN A 2 69.55 -9.08 26.88
CA ASN A 2 70.60 -8.99 27.90
C ASN A 2 71.55 -10.20 27.96
N SER A 3 71.09 -11.41 27.61
CA SER A 3 71.94 -12.61 27.58
C SER A 3 73.01 -12.57 26.49
N ILE A 4 72.71 -11.95 25.33
CA ILE A 4 73.63 -11.91 24.18
C ILE A 4 74.71 -10.85 24.40
N ASN A 5 74.34 -9.65 24.84
CA ASN A 5 75.33 -8.61 25.19
C ASN A 5 76.21 -9.01 26.37
N SER A 6 75.67 -9.76 27.35
CA SER A 6 76.48 -10.36 28.42
C SER A 6 77.49 -11.38 27.87
N SER A 7 77.07 -12.21 26.91
CA SER A 7 77.93 -13.18 26.25
C SER A 7 79.05 -12.50 25.44
N LEU A 8 78.74 -11.43 24.72
CA LEU A 8 79.71 -10.62 23.97
C LEU A 8 80.71 -9.91 24.89
N ASN A 9 80.25 -9.39 26.04
CA ASN A 9 81.13 -8.80 27.05
C ASN A 9 82.06 -9.84 27.69
N SER A 10 81.57 -11.06 27.93
CA SER A 10 82.40 -12.15 28.46
C SER A 10 83.50 -12.58 27.48
N LEU A 11 83.22 -12.54 26.18
CA LEU A 11 84.20 -12.82 25.11
C LEU A 11 85.25 -11.70 25.02
N LYS A 12 84.81 -10.44 25.15
CA LYS A 12 85.71 -9.27 25.24
C LYS A 12 86.66 -9.34 26.44
N ALA A 13 86.15 -9.74 27.62
CA ALA A 13 86.96 -9.91 28.82
C ALA A 13 88.00 -11.05 28.71
N LYS A 14 87.76 -12.04 27.85
CA LYS A 14 88.68 -13.16 27.59
C LYS A 14 89.70 -12.88 26.47
N GLY A 15 89.76 -11.65 25.96
CA GLY A 15 90.70 -11.24 24.90
C GLY A 15 90.26 -11.60 23.48
N THR A 16 89.11 -12.26 23.30
CA THR A 16 88.51 -12.60 21.99
C THR A 16 87.28 -11.74 21.73
N GLY A 17 87.40 -10.43 21.94
CA GLY A 17 86.31 -9.49 21.68
C GLY A 17 86.06 -9.35 20.19
N LEU A 18 84.83 -9.59 19.74
CA LEU A 18 84.44 -9.46 18.33
C LEU A 18 84.24 -8.00 17.88
N GLY A 19 84.29 -7.03 18.80
CA GLY A 19 84.06 -5.61 18.51
C GLY A 19 82.61 -5.26 18.16
N ILE A 20 81.68 -6.18 18.38
CA ILE A 20 80.26 -6.04 18.03
C ILE A 20 79.47 -5.67 19.29
N GLU A 21 78.69 -4.61 19.22
CA GLU A 21 77.69 -4.22 20.20
C GLU A 21 76.30 -4.32 19.55
N ILE A 22 75.36 -5.01 20.20
CA ILE A 22 74.01 -5.18 19.69
C ILE A 22 73.11 -4.19 20.42
N ASP A 23 72.66 -3.18 19.69
CA ASP A 23 71.61 -2.26 20.13
C ASP A 23 70.28 -2.63 19.45
N ARG A 24 69.17 -2.46 20.18
CA ARG A 24 67.82 -2.67 19.64
C ARG A 24 67.16 -1.33 19.44
N ALA A 25 67.06 -0.90 18.20
CA ALA A 25 66.17 0.17 17.80
C ALA A 25 64.77 -0.41 17.56
N ASP A 26 63.83 -0.19 18.48
CA ASP A 26 62.41 -0.41 18.20
C ASP A 26 61.91 0.78 17.35
N VAL A 27 61.70 0.55 16.05
CA VAL A 27 61.16 1.56 15.14
C VAL A 27 59.65 1.60 15.32
N GLN A 28 59.17 2.53 16.15
CA GLN A 28 57.75 2.76 16.30
C GLN A 28 57.29 3.68 15.16
N SER A 29 56.54 3.12 14.20
CA SER A 29 55.95 3.87 13.11
C SER A 29 54.85 4.79 13.67
N ALA A 30 55.23 6.01 14.04
CA ALA A 30 54.28 7.06 14.38
C ALA A 30 53.84 7.71 13.06
N LEU A 31 52.52 7.70 12.78
CA LEU A 31 52.00 8.47 11.65
C LEU A 31 52.38 9.94 11.84
N PRO A 32 52.92 10.63 10.81
CA PRO A 32 53.11 12.07 10.84
C PRO A 32 51.78 12.75 11.19
N THR A 33 51.79 13.81 11.99
CA THR A 33 50.58 14.53 12.41
C THR A 33 49.61 14.87 11.25
N PRO A 34 50.07 15.25 10.05
CA PRO A 34 49.18 15.48 8.90
C PRO A 34 48.48 14.24 8.36
N ALA A 35 49.05 13.04 8.57
CA ALA A 35 48.46 11.80 8.12
C ALA A 35 47.32 11.36 9.03
N VAL A 36 47.42 11.59 10.35
CA VAL A 36 46.34 11.29 11.30
C VAL A 36 45.07 12.07 10.96
N SER A 37 45.18 13.38 10.70
CA SER A 37 44.01 14.20 10.35
C SER A 37 43.36 13.79 9.02
N ALA A 38 44.15 13.34 8.04
CA ALA A 38 43.62 12.81 6.79
C ALA A 38 42.85 11.50 7.00
N PHE A 39 43.37 10.58 7.84
CA PHE A 39 42.68 9.33 8.19
C PHE A 39 41.38 9.60 8.96
N ASP A 40 41.40 10.50 9.94
CA ASP A 40 40.21 10.89 10.70
C ASP A 40 39.15 11.52 9.79
N GLY A 41 39.58 12.31 8.81
CA GLY A 41 38.72 12.88 7.77
C GLY A 41 38.03 11.80 6.93
N VAL A 42 38.78 10.81 6.46
CA VAL A 42 38.21 9.68 5.70
C VAL A 42 37.26 8.86 6.57
N LEU A 43 37.63 8.55 7.81
CA LEU A 43 36.80 7.80 8.74
C LEU A 43 35.48 8.52 9.05
N THR A 44 35.54 9.85 9.22
CA THR A 44 34.35 10.68 9.44
C THR A 44 33.46 10.69 8.19
N ALA A 45 34.05 10.85 7.01
CA ALA A 45 33.31 10.83 5.74
C ALA A 45 32.66 9.45 5.49
N SER A 46 33.34 8.35 5.79
CA SER A 46 32.79 7.00 5.68
C SER A 46 31.59 6.80 6.62
N GLN A 47 31.69 7.22 7.88
CA GLN A 47 30.56 7.14 8.83
C GLN A 47 29.36 8.00 8.38
N GLN A 48 29.61 9.20 7.86
CA GLN A 48 28.55 10.06 7.32
C GLN A 48 27.88 9.41 6.10
N ALA A 49 28.67 8.78 5.22
CA ALA A 49 28.14 8.06 4.06
C ALA A 49 27.28 6.85 4.49
N GLU A 50 27.73 6.06 5.46
CA GLU A 50 26.96 4.95 6.02
C GLU A 50 25.65 5.42 6.64
N GLN A 51 25.68 6.53 7.40
CA GLN A 51 24.47 7.13 7.97
C GLN A 51 23.51 7.63 6.88
N ALA A 52 24.03 8.27 5.82
CA ALA A 52 23.22 8.75 4.70
C ALA A 52 22.55 7.59 3.95
N ILE A 53 23.29 6.49 3.71
CA ILE A 53 22.75 5.28 3.08
C ILE A 53 21.65 4.66 3.95
N ALA A 54 21.89 4.53 5.26
CA ALA A 54 20.91 3.97 6.18
C ALA A 54 19.63 4.84 6.24
N SER A 55 19.77 6.17 6.24
CA SER A 55 18.63 7.09 6.18
C SER A 55 17.84 6.91 4.88
N ALA A 56 18.53 6.89 3.73
CA ALA A 56 17.89 6.73 2.43
C ALA A 56 17.15 5.39 2.30
N GLN A 57 17.71 4.31 2.86
CA GLN A 57 17.04 3.00 2.90
C GLN A 57 15.78 3.04 3.77
N ASN A 58 15.87 3.68 4.95
CA ASN A 58 14.70 3.83 5.84
C ASN A 58 13.59 4.65 5.18
N ASP A 59 13.94 5.73 4.47
CA ASP A 59 12.95 6.58 3.81
C ASP A 59 12.33 5.86 2.60
N ALA A 60 13.13 5.15 1.80
CA ALA A 60 12.60 4.31 0.73
C ALA A 60 11.63 3.22 1.23
N GLU A 61 11.94 2.60 2.37
CA GLU A 61 11.07 1.59 2.97
C GLU A 61 9.76 2.19 3.51
N LYS A 62 9.81 3.40 4.11
CA LYS A 62 8.59 4.14 4.50
C LYS A 62 7.73 4.48 3.29
N ASP A 63 8.34 4.99 2.22
CA ASP A 63 7.63 5.35 1.00
C ASP A 63 6.95 4.13 0.38
N LYS A 64 7.66 3.00 0.36
CA LYS A 64 7.10 1.73 -0.10
C LYS A 64 5.91 1.28 0.75
N GLN A 65 6.04 1.29 2.07
CA GLN A 65 4.94 0.93 2.97
C GLN A 65 3.72 1.85 2.81
N ALA A 66 3.95 3.15 2.63
CA ALA A 66 2.87 4.11 2.37
C ALA A 66 2.18 3.85 1.02
N ALA A 67 2.97 3.56 -0.03
CA ALA A 67 2.44 3.22 -1.35
C ALA A 67 1.62 1.92 -1.34
N ASP A 68 2.11 0.89 -0.65
CA ASP A 68 1.41 -0.40 -0.50
C ASP A 68 0.07 -0.22 0.25
N GLN A 69 0.07 0.54 1.35
CA GLN A 69 -1.15 0.87 2.09
C GLN A 69 -2.17 1.66 1.27
N GLU A 70 -1.71 2.59 0.44
CA GLU A 70 -2.60 3.36 -0.44
C GLU A 70 -3.16 2.49 -1.57
N ALA A 71 -2.33 1.61 -2.16
CA ALA A 71 -2.77 0.67 -3.17
C ALA A 71 -3.86 -0.27 -2.63
N ASP A 72 -3.65 -0.84 -1.45
CA ASP A 72 -4.64 -1.71 -0.79
C ASP A 72 -5.96 -0.95 -0.52
N ARG A 73 -5.86 0.29 -0.05
CA ARG A 73 -7.03 1.15 0.19
C ARG A 73 -7.81 1.41 -1.10
N ILE A 74 -7.11 1.73 -2.19
CA ILE A 74 -7.74 1.97 -3.51
C ILE A 74 -8.48 0.72 -3.98
N VAL A 75 -7.86 -0.45 -3.88
CA VAL A 75 -8.49 -1.73 -4.26
C VAL A 75 -9.75 -1.98 -3.43
N GLN A 76 -9.67 -1.86 -2.11
CA GLN A 76 -10.82 -2.07 -1.22
C GLN A 76 -11.99 -1.12 -1.52
N VAL A 77 -11.69 0.17 -1.76
CA VAL A 77 -12.72 1.14 -2.13
C VAL A 77 -13.34 0.80 -3.49
N ALA A 78 -12.52 0.44 -4.48
CA ALA A 78 -13.00 0.06 -5.80
C ALA A 78 -13.89 -1.20 -5.75
N GLU A 79 -13.49 -2.21 -4.99
CA GLU A 79 -14.28 -3.42 -4.77
C GLU A 79 -15.61 -3.10 -4.09
N ALA A 80 -15.61 -2.31 -3.02
CA ALA A 80 -16.82 -1.89 -2.33
C ALA A 80 -17.78 -1.13 -3.26
N GLN A 81 -17.27 -0.16 -4.02
CA GLN A 81 -18.06 0.59 -5.00
C GLN A 81 -18.60 -0.31 -6.11
N SER A 82 -17.80 -1.28 -6.59
CA SER A 82 -18.24 -2.22 -7.62
C SER A 82 -19.38 -3.11 -7.11
N SER A 83 -19.27 -3.60 -5.87
CA SER A 83 -20.28 -4.43 -5.21
C SER A 83 -21.58 -3.65 -4.97
N GLU A 84 -21.45 -2.39 -4.53
CA GLU A 84 -22.59 -1.49 -4.36
C GLU A 84 -23.28 -1.23 -5.70
N ARG A 85 -22.53 -0.88 -6.75
CA ARG A 85 -23.08 -0.66 -8.10
C ARG A 85 -23.77 -1.90 -8.65
N LEU A 86 -23.17 -3.07 -8.48
CA LEU A 86 -23.76 -4.34 -8.91
C LEU A 86 -25.06 -4.63 -8.14
N SER A 87 -25.05 -4.43 -6.83
CA SER A 87 -26.23 -4.64 -5.98
C SER A 87 -27.37 -3.69 -6.37
N LYS A 88 -27.05 -2.42 -6.62
CA LYS A 88 -28.01 -1.43 -7.11
C LYS A 88 -28.57 -1.81 -8.49
N ALA A 89 -27.71 -2.16 -9.44
CA ALA A 89 -28.15 -2.59 -10.76
C ALA A 89 -29.04 -3.84 -10.70
N ARG A 90 -28.72 -4.80 -9.83
CA ARG A 90 -29.56 -5.99 -9.56
C ARG A 90 -30.92 -5.59 -8.97
N ALA A 91 -30.94 -4.66 -8.01
CA ALA A 91 -32.19 -4.18 -7.43
C ALA A 91 -33.06 -3.44 -8.47
N ASP A 92 -32.46 -2.57 -9.28
CA ASP A 92 -33.15 -1.81 -10.33
C ASP A 92 -33.71 -2.74 -11.42
N THR A 93 -32.96 -3.79 -11.79
CA THR A 93 -33.35 -4.74 -12.83
C THR A 93 -34.26 -5.87 -12.34
N ALA A 94 -34.40 -6.10 -11.03
CA ALA A 94 -35.19 -7.19 -10.47
C ALA A 94 -36.64 -7.21 -10.99
N THR A 95 -37.24 -6.04 -11.18
CA THR A 95 -38.60 -5.93 -11.72
C THR A 95 -38.71 -6.34 -13.18
N VAL A 96 -37.71 -5.98 -14.00
CA VAL A 96 -37.66 -6.34 -15.43
C VAL A 96 -37.41 -7.83 -15.60
N THR A 97 -36.46 -8.39 -14.86
CA THR A 97 -36.15 -9.82 -14.86
C THR A 97 -37.34 -10.64 -14.36
N GLY A 98 -38.02 -10.18 -13.30
CA GLY A 98 -39.24 -10.80 -12.80
C GLY A 98 -40.36 -10.82 -13.82
N PHE A 99 -40.52 -9.75 -14.59
CA PHE A 99 -41.49 -9.69 -15.69
C PHE A 99 -41.12 -10.62 -16.86
N ALA A 100 -39.86 -10.62 -17.29
CA ALA A 100 -39.39 -11.48 -18.39
C ALA A 100 -39.59 -12.97 -18.06
N ASN A 101 -39.33 -13.37 -16.81
CA ASN A 101 -39.59 -14.74 -16.34
C ASN A 101 -41.08 -15.07 -16.31
N ALA A 102 -41.93 -14.12 -15.91
CA ALA A 102 -43.38 -14.29 -15.87
C ALA A 102 -44.04 -14.35 -17.27
N GLN A 103 -43.31 -14.01 -18.33
CA GLN A 103 -43.78 -14.04 -19.72
C GLN A 103 -43.35 -15.32 -20.47
N GLY A 104 -42.54 -16.18 -19.83
CA GLY A 104 -42.11 -17.48 -20.35
C GLY A 104 -43.20 -18.56 -20.30
N SER A 105 -42.88 -19.78 -20.70
CA SER A 105 -43.84 -20.90 -20.88
C SER A 105 -44.66 -21.29 -19.63
N ASP A 106 -44.27 -20.80 -18.45
CA ASP A 106 -44.94 -21.01 -17.15
C ASP A 106 -45.42 -19.66 -16.58
N SER A 107 -46.11 -18.89 -17.43
CA SER A 107 -46.58 -17.54 -17.11
C SER A 107 -47.63 -17.59 -15.99
N ASP A 108 -47.32 -17.07 -14.79
CA ASP A 108 -48.33 -16.82 -13.76
C ASP A 108 -49.16 -15.58 -14.15
N PRO A 109 -50.43 -15.75 -14.59
CA PRO A 109 -51.27 -14.63 -15.03
C PRO A 109 -51.59 -13.66 -13.88
N GLY A 110 -51.54 -14.14 -12.62
CA GLY A 110 -51.78 -13.34 -11.43
C GLY A 110 -50.67 -12.32 -11.15
N LEU A 111 -49.43 -12.67 -11.49
CA LEU A 111 -48.27 -11.77 -11.34
C LEU A 111 -48.34 -10.58 -12.29
N LEU A 112 -48.74 -10.82 -13.54
CA LEU A 112 -48.93 -9.76 -14.56
C LEU A 112 -50.04 -8.78 -14.15
N TRP A 113 -51.17 -9.29 -13.66
CA TRP A 113 -52.26 -8.44 -13.16
C TRP A 113 -51.87 -7.61 -11.93
N ARG A 114 -51.10 -8.19 -11.01
CA ARG A 114 -50.61 -7.46 -9.83
C ARG A 114 -49.63 -6.35 -10.22
N LEU A 115 -48.74 -6.62 -11.17
CA LEU A 115 -47.77 -5.65 -11.68
C LEU A 115 -48.46 -4.52 -12.44
N TYR A 116 -49.43 -4.85 -13.30
CA TYR A 116 -50.27 -3.87 -14.01
C TYR A 116 -50.95 -2.92 -13.00
N ARG A 117 -51.60 -3.45 -11.97
CA ARG A 117 -52.30 -2.63 -10.97
C ARG A 117 -51.35 -1.71 -10.19
N ASP A 118 -50.17 -2.21 -9.78
CA ASP A 118 -49.17 -1.38 -9.09
C ASP A 118 -48.63 -0.25 -9.98
N ARG A 119 -48.37 -0.53 -11.26
CA ARG A 119 -47.82 0.46 -12.20
C ARG A 119 -48.88 1.46 -12.65
N VAL A 120 -50.08 1.01 -12.97
CA VAL A 120 -51.19 1.88 -13.36
C VAL A 120 -51.53 2.84 -12.22
N GLY A 121 -51.60 2.37 -10.97
CA GLY A 121 -51.84 3.26 -9.82
C GLY A 121 -50.81 4.40 -9.74
N LYS A 122 -49.51 4.10 -9.88
CA LYS A 122 -48.43 5.10 -9.86
C LYS A 122 -48.48 6.07 -11.04
N ILE A 123 -48.69 5.55 -12.25
CA ILE A 123 -48.81 6.35 -13.48
C ILE A 123 -50.02 7.29 -13.38
N LEU A 124 -51.16 6.77 -12.94
CA LEU A 124 -52.38 7.55 -12.77
C LEU A 124 -52.24 8.58 -11.65
N SER A 125 -51.52 8.28 -10.56
CA SER A 125 -51.27 9.24 -9.47
C SER A 125 -50.37 10.41 -9.88
N GLN A 126 -49.52 10.23 -10.90
CA GLN A 126 -48.67 11.27 -11.47
C GLN A 126 -49.37 12.07 -12.57
N ALA A 127 -50.50 11.58 -13.08
CA ALA A 127 -51.30 12.29 -14.07
C ALA A 127 -52.28 13.24 -13.37
N GLY A 128 -52.28 14.52 -13.75
CA GLY A 128 -53.11 15.55 -13.09
C GLY A 128 -54.61 15.23 -13.03
N SER A 129 -55.14 14.45 -13.98
CA SER A 129 -56.40 13.72 -13.85
C SER A 129 -56.54 12.68 -14.96
N VAL A 130 -57.14 11.52 -14.69
CA VAL A 130 -57.51 10.55 -15.73
C VAL A 130 -58.97 10.14 -15.55
N VAL A 131 -59.73 10.23 -16.64
CA VAL A 131 -61.11 9.71 -16.71
C VAL A 131 -61.05 8.34 -17.34
N THR A 132 -61.29 7.29 -16.55
CA THR A 132 -61.42 5.94 -17.09
C THR A 132 -62.90 5.68 -17.41
N VAL A 133 -63.18 5.25 -18.65
CA VAL A 133 -64.51 4.83 -19.09
C VAL A 133 -64.45 3.32 -19.36
N ASP A 134 -65.27 2.54 -18.66
CA ASP A 134 -65.45 1.13 -18.98
C ASP A 134 -66.35 1.01 -20.23
N PRO A 135 -65.91 0.36 -21.33
CA PRO A 135 -66.75 0.21 -22.51
C PRO A 135 -67.97 -0.72 -22.32
N ARG A 136 -68.09 -1.38 -21.16
CA ARG A 136 -69.21 -2.29 -20.83
C ARG A 136 -70.14 -1.75 -19.72
N ASP A 137 -69.79 -0.64 -19.09
CA ASP A 137 -70.57 -0.04 -18.01
C ASP A 137 -70.41 1.48 -18.05
N ASP A 138 -71.51 2.23 -17.96
CA ASP A 138 -71.52 3.71 -18.09
C ASP A 138 -70.90 4.44 -16.88
N ALA A 139 -70.27 3.70 -15.96
CA ALA A 139 -69.62 4.22 -14.79
C ALA A 139 -68.32 4.98 -15.16
N ARG A 140 -68.32 6.30 -14.90
CA ARG A 140 -67.16 7.16 -15.04
C ARG A 140 -66.45 7.26 -13.70
N LEU A 141 -65.24 6.70 -13.62
CA LEU A 141 -64.37 6.88 -12.45
C LEU A 141 -63.37 8.00 -12.76
N ILE A 142 -63.44 9.10 -12.01
CA ILE A 142 -62.46 10.18 -12.07
C ILE A 142 -61.43 9.92 -10.98
N LEU A 143 -60.21 9.58 -11.37
CA LEU A 143 -59.07 9.50 -10.46
C LEU A 143 -58.33 10.83 -10.51
N GLN A 144 -58.41 11.60 -9.43
CA GLN A 144 -57.59 12.80 -9.24
C GLN A 144 -56.17 12.39 -8.87
N GLY A 145 -55.18 12.90 -9.60
CA GLY A 145 -53.76 12.78 -9.24
C GLY A 145 -53.44 13.64 -8.01
N ALA A 146 -52.34 13.33 -7.33
CA ALA A 146 -51.93 14.12 -6.16
C ALA A 146 -51.45 15.50 -6.60
N ASP A 147 -52.08 16.56 -6.07
CA ASP A 147 -51.53 17.92 -6.13
C ASP A 147 -50.20 17.99 -5.36
N LYS A 148 -49.25 18.73 -5.95
CA LYS A 148 -47.84 18.89 -5.57
C LYS A 148 -47.49 18.79 -4.08
#